data_AF-A0A6L7CTC8-F1
#
_entry.id   AF-A0A6L7CTC8-F1
#
_cell.length_a   1.000
_cell.length_b   1.000
_cell.length_c   1.000
_cell.angle_alpha   90.00
_cell.angle_beta   90.00
_cell.angle_gamma   90.00
#
_symmetry.space_group_name_H-M   'P 1'
#
loop_
_entity.id
_entity.type
_entity.pdbx_description
1 polymer ?
#
loop_
_entity_poly.entity_id
_entity_poly.type
_entity_poly.pdbx_seq_one_letter_code
_entity_poly.pdbx_strand_id
1 'polypeptide(L)'
;MTYLRINPVLALLLLLTAIAAALPFISYAPNRLVSGEGRHLWQLWPQTIWMLVGVGCAWLTACFVPAKKGSICALILAQFVFVLLVWGAGKAATQLAQNGSALARTSLGSGFWLAAALALLACSDAIRRISTHPLWRWLLHMQIAIIPLWLLYSGTLNDLSLMKEY
;
A
#
# COMPACT_ATOMS: atom_id res chain seq x y z
N MET A 1 -8.97 16.42 33.12
CA MET A 1 -7.90 16.42 32.10
C MET A 1 -7.85 15.05 31.44
N THR A 2 -8.37 14.93 30.21
CA THR A 2 -8.24 13.72 29.39
C THR A 2 -6.82 13.68 28.83
N TYR A 3 -5.97 12.80 29.38
CA TYR A 3 -4.65 12.55 28.82
C TYR A 3 -4.81 12.01 27.39
N LEU A 4 -4.30 12.74 26.40
CA LEU A 4 -4.17 12.28 25.02
C LEU A 4 -3.22 11.07 25.00
N ARG A 5 -3.78 9.86 25.01
CA ARG A 5 -3.00 8.63 24.82
C ARG A 5 -2.83 8.37 23.34
N ILE A 6 -1.65 8.75 22.80
CA ILE A 6 -1.24 8.41 21.44
C ILE A 6 -0.96 6.91 21.36
N ASN A 7 -1.45 6.23 20.32
CA ASN A 7 -1.06 4.85 20.04
C ASN A 7 0.37 4.81 19.44
N PRO A 8 1.39 4.34 20.18
CA PRO A 8 2.78 4.41 19.71
C PRO A 8 3.02 3.52 18.47
N VAL A 9 2.26 2.43 18.33
CA VAL A 9 2.36 1.53 17.17
C VAL A 9 1.90 2.25 15.91
N LEU A 10 0.75 2.93 15.96
CA LEU A 10 0.23 3.68 14.82
C LEU A 10 1.13 4.86 14.45
N ALA A 11 1.71 5.54 15.45
CA ALA A 11 2.67 6.62 15.22
C ALA A 11 3.95 6.13 14.54
N LEU A 12 4.48 4.98 14.98
CA LEU A 12 5.64 4.35 14.34
C LEU A 12 5.32 3.94 12.90
N LEU A 13 4.17 3.31 12.67
CA LEU A 13 3.74 2.90 11.33
C LEU A 13 3.54 4.10 10.40
N LEU A 14 3.01 5.21 10.90
CA LEU A 14 2.91 6.46 10.15
C LEU A 14 4.31 6.95 9.72
N LEU A 15 5.26 7.02 10.65
CA LEU A 15 6.62 7.48 10.37
C LEU A 15 7.32 6.57 9.36
N LEU A 16 7.20 5.25 9.50
CA LEU A 16 7.77 4.30 8.55
C LEU A 16 7.10 4.39 7.17
N THR A 17 5.79 4.70 7.13
CA THR A 17 5.07 4.89 5.86
C THR A 17 5.51 6.17 5.15
N ALA A 18 5.82 7.23 5.90
CA ALA A 18 6.42 8.45 5.34
C ALA A 18 7.82 8.18 4.74
N ILE A 19 8.63 7.34 5.39
CA ILE A 19 9.92 6.89 4.84
C ILE A 19 9.69 6.03 3.58
N ALA A 20 8.70 5.14 3.60
CA ALA A 20 8.35 4.32 2.45
C ALA A 20 7.92 5.16 1.23
N ALA A 21 7.22 6.28 1.47
CA ALA A 21 6.87 7.22 0.42
C ALA A 21 8.10 7.87 -0.23
N ALA A 22 9.20 8.06 0.52
CA ALA A 22 10.45 8.60 -0.02
C ALA A 22 11.22 7.62 -0.92
N LEU A 23 10.84 6.34 -0.96
CA LEU A 23 11.47 5.30 -1.77
C LEU A 23 10.84 5.18 -3.17
N PRO A 24 11.53 4.58 -4.16
CA PRO A 24 10.97 4.35 -5.48
C PRO A 24 9.81 3.36 -5.40
N PHE A 25 8.68 3.73 -6.00
CA PHE A 25 7.45 2.95 -5.97
C PHE A 25 7.49 1.79 -6.95
N ILE A 26 8.02 2.04 -8.15
CA ILE A 26 8.24 1.03 -9.19
C ILE A 26 9.63 1.20 -9.78
N SER A 27 10.15 0.15 -10.41
CA SER A 27 11.37 0.21 -11.21
C SER A 27 11.02 -0.07 -12.66
N TYR A 28 11.44 0.82 -13.55
CA TYR A 28 11.17 0.75 -14.98
C TYR A 28 12.47 0.50 -15.75
N ALA A 29 12.51 -0.59 -16.51
CA ALA A 29 13.61 -0.91 -17.41
C ALA A 29 13.08 -0.97 -18.85
N PRO A 30 13.63 -0.19 -19.79
CA PRO A 30 13.20 -0.18 -21.20
C PRO A 30 13.31 -1.54 -21.90
N ASN A 31 14.27 -2.37 -21.49
CA ASN A 31 14.48 -3.74 -21.98
C ASN A 31 15.28 -4.55 -20.93
N ARG A 32 15.57 -5.83 -21.23
CA ARG A 32 16.32 -6.73 -20.33
C ARG A 32 17.81 -6.40 -20.15
N LEU A 33 18.36 -5.49 -20.96
CA LEU A 33 19.79 -5.14 -20.98
C LEU A 33 20.09 -3.89 -20.14
N VAL A 34 19.09 -3.02 -19.98
CA VAL A 34 19.21 -1.77 -19.23
C VAL A 34 18.73 -1.98 -17.80
N SER A 35 19.52 -1.53 -16.83
CA SER A 35 19.14 -1.54 -15.42
C SER A 35 17.89 -0.69 -15.21
N GLY A 36 16.98 -1.17 -14.35
CA GLY A 36 15.73 -0.46 -14.08
C GLY A 36 15.96 0.81 -13.26
N GLU A 37 15.36 1.91 -13.69
CA GLU A 37 15.34 3.17 -12.95
C GLU A 37 14.15 3.21 -12.01
N GLY A 38 14.40 3.54 -10.74
CA GLY A 38 13.36 3.72 -9.74
C GLY A 38 12.55 4.99 -10.02
N ARG A 39 11.22 4.87 -10.10
CA ARG A 39 10.30 6.00 -10.22
C ARG A 39 9.46 6.15 -8.97
N HIS A 40 9.38 7.37 -8.46
CA HIS A 40 8.55 7.72 -7.32
C HIS A 40 7.09 7.95 -7.73
N LEU A 41 6.17 7.84 -6.77
CA LEU A 41 4.72 8.03 -7.01
C LEU A 41 4.41 9.39 -7.63
N TRP A 42 5.00 10.48 -7.13
CA TRP A 42 4.77 11.83 -7.62
C TRP A 42 5.37 12.10 -9.01
N GLN A 43 6.33 11.28 -9.46
CA GLN A 43 6.86 11.36 -10.83
C GLN A 43 5.91 10.71 -11.84
N LEU A 44 5.12 9.73 -11.40
CA LEU A 44 4.08 9.10 -12.22
C LEU A 44 2.82 9.95 -12.29
N TRP A 45 2.35 10.39 -11.12
CA TRP A 45 1.16 11.22 -10.97
C TRP A 45 1.42 12.32 -9.93
N PRO A 46 1.63 13.58 -10.37
CA PRO A 46 1.89 14.70 -9.46
C PRO A 46 0.80 14.88 -8.39
N GLN A 47 -0.45 14.54 -8.71
CA GLN A 47 -1.60 14.65 -7.81
C GLN A 47 -1.49 13.71 -6.59
N THR A 48 -0.66 12.66 -6.65
CA THR A 48 -0.50 11.70 -5.55
C THR A 48 0.10 12.33 -4.31
N ILE A 49 0.79 13.48 -4.41
CA ILE A 49 1.28 14.23 -3.24
C ILE A 49 0.11 14.59 -2.31
N TRP A 50 -0.99 15.10 -2.85
CA TRP A 50 -2.17 15.45 -2.06
C TRP A 50 -2.84 14.23 -1.44
N MET A 51 -2.84 13.10 -2.16
CA MET A 51 -3.34 11.84 -1.63
C MET A 51 -2.50 11.34 -0.46
N LEU A 52 -1.17 11.42 -0.54
CA LEU A 52 -0.26 11.06 0.55
C LEU A 52 -0.46 11.95 1.77
N VAL A 53 -0.65 13.25 1.57
CA VAL A 53 -0.99 14.18 2.66
C VAL A 53 -2.33 13.80 3.29
N GLY A 54 -3.36 13.54 2.49
CA GLY A 54 -4.69 13.13 2.97
C GLY A 54 -4.65 11.83 3.79
N VAL A 55 -3.94 10.81 3.30
CA VAL A 55 -3.73 9.54 4.02
C VAL A 55 -2.95 9.78 5.31
N GLY A 56 -1.88 10.57 5.27
CA GLY A 56 -1.09 10.93 6.45
C GLY A 56 -1.93 11.64 7.51
N CYS A 57 -2.78 12.60 7.13
CA CYS A 57 -3.71 13.27 8.01
C CYS A 57 -4.76 12.31 8.60
N ALA A 58 -5.36 11.44 7.78
CA ALA A 58 -6.32 10.44 8.25
C ALA A 58 -5.71 9.45 9.24
N TRP A 59 -4.44 9.10 9.04
CA TRP A 59 -3.72 8.20 9.92
C TRP A 59 -3.32 8.89 11.24
N LEU A 60 -2.92 10.17 11.16
CA LEU A 60 -2.69 11.02 12.33
C LEU A 60 -3.94 11.16 13.19
N THR A 61 -5.11 11.42 12.59
CA THR A 61 -6.36 11.52 13.36
C THR A 61 -6.73 10.18 14.00
N ALA A 62 -6.48 9.05 13.32
CA ALA A 62 -6.68 7.72 13.89
C ALA A 62 -5.80 7.44 15.13
N CYS A 63 -4.62 8.05 15.25
CA CYS A 63 -3.77 7.94 16.45
C CYS A 63 -4.41 8.51 17.71
N PHE A 64 -5.36 9.45 17.57
CA PHE A 64 -6.01 10.13 18.68
C PHE A 64 -7.38 9.55 19.04
N VAL A 65 -7.95 8.65 18.24
CA VAL A 65 -9.25 8.02 18.52
C VAL A 65 -9.05 6.83 19.45
N PRO A 66 -9.48 6.91 20.73
CA PRO A 66 -9.30 5.80 21.64
C PRO A 66 -10.32 4.67 21.38
N ALA A 67 -10.01 3.50 21.93
CA ALA A 67 -10.86 2.30 21.93
C ALA A 67 -11.07 1.60 20.57
N LYS A 68 -11.96 0.61 20.55
CA LYS A 68 -12.22 -0.28 19.40
C LYS A 68 -12.56 0.48 18.11
N LYS A 69 -13.22 1.64 18.20
CA LYS A 69 -13.58 2.48 17.04
C LYS A 69 -12.34 2.98 16.28
N GLY A 70 -11.30 3.40 17.00
CA GLY A 70 -10.03 3.83 16.38
C GLY A 70 -9.34 2.70 15.63
N SER A 71 -9.38 1.48 16.17
CA SER A 71 -8.83 0.30 15.49
C SER A 71 -9.62 -0.09 14.25
N ILE A 72 -10.95 0.04 14.25
CA ILE A 72 -11.77 -0.18 13.04
C ILE A 72 -11.42 0.85 11.96
N CYS A 73 -11.33 2.13 12.31
CA CYS A 73 -10.91 3.17 11.36
C CYS A 73 -9.50 2.90 10.80
N ALA A 74 -8.56 2.51 11.66
CA ALA A 74 -7.20 2.16 11.24
C ALA A 74 -7.18 0.95 10.30
N LEU A 75 -8.01 -0.07 10.55
CA LEU A 75 -8.13 -1.24 9.66
C LEU A 75 -8.64 -0.82 8.27
N ILE A 76 -9.73 -0.05 8.22
CA ILE A 76 -10.32 0.41 6.96
C ILE A 76 -9.31 1.24 6.17
N LEU A 77 -8.63 2.19 6.84
CA LEU A 77 -7.63 3.05 6.22
C LEU A 77 -6.43 2.24 5.71
N ALA A 78 -5.89 1.33 6.52
CA ALA A 78 -4.76 0.47 6.16
C ALA A 78 -5.09 -0.43 4.97
N GLN A 79 -6.28 -1.05 4.98
CA GLN A 79 -6.74 -1.90 3.88
C GLN A 79 -6.96 -1.09 2.60
N PHE A 80 -7.54 0.10 2.71
CA PHE A 80 -7.73 1.00 1.58
C PHE A 80 -6.39 1.39 0.95
N VAL A 81 -5.41 1.78 1.77
CA VAL A 81 -4.03 2.08 1.32
C VAL A 81 -3.42 0.86 0.63
N PHE A 82 -3.53 -0.34 1.22
CA PHE A 82 -3.00 -1.56 0.62
C PHE A 82 -3.60 -1.85 -0.76
N VAL A 83 -4.93 -1.73 -0.90
CA VAL A 83 -5.62 -1.90 -2.18
C VAL A 83 -5.16 -0.86 -3.21
N LEU A 84 -5.06 0.41 -2.80
CA LEU A 84 -4.57 1.47 -3.68
C LEU A 84 -3.13 1.26 -4.13
N LEU A 85 -2.26 0.72 -3.26
CA LEU A 85 -0.89 0.39 -3.65
C LEU A 85 -0.87 -0.67 -4.74
N VAL A 86 -1.63 -1.77 -4.57
CA VAL A 86 -1.69 -2.87 -5.56
C VAL A 86 -2.30 -2.37 -6.88
N TRP A 87 -3.44 -1.67 -6.81
CA TRP A 87 -4.09 -1.12 -7.99
C TRP A 87 -3.21 -0.08 -8.71
N GLY A 88 -2.58 0.81 -7.95
CA GLY A 88 -1.69 1.85 -8.47
C GLY A 88 -0.44 1.28 -9.14
N ALA A 89 0.09 0.17 -8.62
CA ALA A 89 1.20 -0.54 -9.26
C ALA A 89 0.80 -1.12 -10.62
N GLY A 90 -0.38 -1.75 -10.73
CA GLY A 90 -0.92 -2.22 -12.01
C GLY A 90 -1.14 -1.09 -13.00
N LYS A 91 -1.80 -0.01 -12.57
CA LYS A 91 -2.01 1.18 -13.41
C LYS A 91 -0.70 1.82 -13.88
N ALA A 92 0.29 1.91 -13.01
CA ALA A 92 1.60 2.46 -13.36
C ALA A 92 2.30 1.57 -14.39
N ALA A 93 2.21 0.25 -14.23
CA ALA A 93 2.75 -0.71 -15.19
C ALA A 93 2.08 -0.59 -16.55
N THR A 94 0.75 -0.55 -16.63
CA THR A 94 0.02 -0.38 -17.89
C THR A 94 0.35 0.95 -18.57
N GLN A 95 0.40 2.05 -17.81
CA GLN A 95 0.74 3.36 -18.37
C GLN A 95 2.18 3.40 -18.91
N LEU A 96 3.13 2.76 -18.23
CA LEU A 96 4.51 2.67 -18.70
C LEU A 96 4.66 1.71 -19.89
N ALA A 97 3.86 0.65 -19.95
CA ALA A 97 3.84 -0.26 -21.09
C ALA A 97 3.27 0.41 -22.35
N GLN A 98 2.23 1.25 -22.21
CA GLN A 98 1.62 1.99 -23.32
C GLN A 98 2.53 3.10 -23.88
N ASN A 99 3.27 3.78 -23.01
CA ASN A 99 4.19 4.86 -23.41
C ASN A 99 5.61 4.36 -23.76
N GLY A 100 5.91 3.10 -23.43
CA GLY A 100 7.21 2.47 -23.62
C GLY A 100 7.23 1.47 -24.77
N SER A 101 8.32 0.71 -24.86
CA SER A 101 8.42 -0.42 -25.79
C SER A 101 7.61 -1.61 -25.27
N ALA A 102 7.11 -2.48 -26.16
CA ALA A 102 6.49 -3.76 -25.80
C ALA A 102 7.42 -4.65 -24.94
N LEU A 103 8.75 -4.44 -25.02
CA LEU A 103 9.78 -5.13 -24.23
C LEU A 103 10.10 -4.48 -22.88
N ALA A 104 9.43 -3.39 -22.53
CA ALA A 104 9.66 -2.70 -21.27
C ALA A 104 9.21 -3.58 -20.08
N ARG A 105 10.09 -3.68 -19.09
CA ARG A 105 9.86 -4.38 -17.83
C ARG A 105 9.56 -3.36 -16.75
N THR A 106 8.37 -3.47 -16.18
CA THR A 106 7.99 -2.72 -14.97
C THR A 106 7.94 -3.69 -13.80
N SER A 107 8.79 -3.46 -12.81
CA SER A 107 8.83 -4.22 -11.57
C SER A 107 8.45 -3.36 -10.38
N LEU A 108 8.04 -4.02 -9.29
CA LEU A 108 7.65 -3.36 -8.05
C LEU A 108 8.90 -2.86 -7.32
N GLY A 109 8.91 -1.59 -6.93
CA GLY A 109 10.03 -0.95 -6.26
C GLY A 109 10.07 -1.24 -4.75
N SER A 110 11.16 -0.85 -4.09
CA SER A 110 11.33 -1.04 -2.65
C SER A 110 10.30 -0.26 -1.82
N GLY A 111 9.88 0.91 -2.29
CA GLY A 111 8.84 1.72 -1.65
C GLY A 111 7.48 1.04 -1.66
N PHE A 112 7.12 0.35 -2.76
CA PHE A 112 5.90 -0.47 -2.81
C PHE A 112 5.96 -1.59 -1.77
N TRP A 113 7.03 -2.38 -1.76
CA TRP A 113 7.14 -3.53 -0.85
C TRP A 113 7.12 -3.11 0.62
N LEU A 114 7.85 -2.04 0.96
CA LEU A 114 7.85 -1.51 2.32
C LEU A 114 6.47 -0.99 2.71
N ALA A 115 5.83 -0.18 1.86
CA ALA A 115 4.50 0.36 2.13
C ALA A 115 3.44 -0.76 2.24
N ALA A 116 3.51 -1.78 1.40
CA ALA A 116 2.62 -2.94 1.45
C ALA A 116 2.80 -3.72 2.77
N ALA A 117 4.04 -3.98 3.18
CA ALA A 117 4.32 -4.66 4.45
C ALA A 117 3.81 -3.84 5.64
N LEU A 118 4.03 -2.53 5.65
CA LEU A 118 3.55 -1.63 6.70
C LEU A 118 2.02 -1.57 6.76
N ALA A 119 1.34 -1.53 5.61
CA ALA A 119 -0.11 -1.55 5.55
C ALA A 119 -0.68 -2.87 6.09
N LEU A 120 -0.07 -4.01 5.74
CA LEU A 120 -0.47 -5.32 6.27
C LEU A 120 -0.20 -5.45 7.78
N LEU A 121 0.92 -4.91 8.27
CA LEU A 121 1.21 -4.83 9.70
C LEU A 121 0.18 -3.96 10.45
N ALA A 122 -0.20 -2.82 9.87
CA ALA A 122 -1.24 -1.96 10.40
C ALA A 122 -2.60 -2.67 10.49
N CYS A 123 -2.98 -3.39 9.42
CA CYS A 123 -4.17 -4.24 9.43
C CYS A 123 -4.09 -5.30 10.55
N SER A 124 -2.96 -5.99 10.70
CA SER A 124 -2.81 -7.04 11.71
C SER A 124 -2.88 -6.49 13.15
N ASP A 125 -2.24 -5.35 13.43
CA ASP A 125 -2.35 -4.67 14.74
C ASP A 125 -3.80 -4.24 15.01
N ALA A 126 -4.47 -3.66 14.02
CA ALA A 126 -5.88 -3.27 14.15
C ALA A 126 -6.79 -4.47 14.44
N ILE A 127 -6.65 -5.57 13.70
CA ILE A 127 -7.45 -6.79 13.89
C ILE A 127 -7.25 -7.37 15.29
N ARG A 128 -6.01 -7.39 15.80
CA ARG A 128 -5.67 -7.83 17.16
C ARG A 128 -6.41 -7.02 18.23
N ARG A 129 -6.64 -5.73 17.99
CA ARG A 129 -7.35 -4.82 18.92
C ARG A 129 -8.87 -4.88 18.79
N ILE A 130 -9.39 -5.26 17.62
CA ILE A 130 -10.83 -5.36 17.35
C ILE A 130 -11.42 -6.64 17.97
N SER A 131 -10.78 -7.79 17.74
CA SER A 131 -11.30 -9.09 18.16
C SER A 131 -10.25 -9.93 18.90
N THR A 132 -10.66 -10.48 20.04
CA THR A 132 -9.89 -11.47 20.79
C THR A 132 -10.17 -12.90 20.34
N HIS A 133 -11.28 -13.12 19.61
CA HIS A 133 -11.72 -14.46 19.20
C HIS A 133 -10.93 -14.97 17.98
N PRO A 134 -10.31 -16.16 18.02
CA PRO A 134 -9.43 -16.66 16.95
C PRO A 134 -10.10 -16.72 15.57
N LEU A 135 -11.33 -17.25 15.49
CA LEU A 135 -12.08 -17.38 14.24
C LEU A 135 -12.32 -16.04 13.55
N TRP A 136 -12.79 -15.03 14.31
CA TRP A 136 -13.02 -13.68 13.77
C TRP A 136 -11.73 -13.01 13.32
N ARG A 137 -10.61 -13.23 14.02
CA ARG A 137 -9.30 -12.73 13.57
C ARG A 137 -8.90 -13.36 12.25
N TRP A 138 -9.11 -14.67 12.08
CA TRP A 138 -8.78 -15.36 10.83
C TRP A 138 -9.62 -14.83 9.67
N LEU A 139 -10.94 -14.70 9.84
CA LEU A 139 -11.83 -14.13 8.83
C LEU A 139 -11.43 -12.70 8.42
N LEU A 140 -11.07 -11.85 9.39
CA LEU A 140 -10.61 -10.49 9.13
C LEU A 140 -9.26 -10.42 8.42
N HIS A 141 -8.38 -11.42 8.56
CA HIS A 141 -7.15 -11.49 7.77
C HIS A 141 -7.44 -12.00 6.34
N MET A 142 -8.29 -13.02 6.21
CA MET A 142 -8.67 -13.57 4.91
C MET A 142 -9.34 -12.54 4.02
N GLN A 143 -10.17 -11.66 4.57
CA GLN A 143 -10.85 -10.63 3.77
C GLN A 143 -9.89 -9.60 3.16
N ILE A 144 -8.69 -9.38 3.73
CA ILE A 144 -7.69 -8.46 3.17
C ILE A 144 -7.25 -8.91 1.78
N ALA A 145 -7.19 -10.23 1.55
CA ALA A 145 -6.72 -10.81 0.30
C ALA A 145 -7.76 -10.75 -0.84
N ILE A 146 -9.04 -10.56 -0.54
CA ILE A 146 -10.14 -10.65 -1.53
C ILE A 146 -9.93 -9.67 -2.68
N ILE A 147 -9.69 -8.39 -2.37
CA ILE A 147 -9.56 -7.35 -3.40
C ILE A 147 -8.26 -7.52 -4.22
N PRO A 148 -7.08 -7.74 -3.64
CA PRO A 148 -5.87 -8.06 -4.41
C PRO A 148 -6.02 -9.27 -5.32
N LEU A 149 -6.67 -10.34 -4.86
CA LEU A 149 -6.94 -11.53 -5.68
C LEU A 149 -7.88 -11.20 -6.85
N TRP A 150 -8.91 -10.39 -6.60
CA TRP A 150 -9.79 -9.92 -7.66
C TRP A 150 -9.07 -9.03 -8.68
N LEU A 151 -8.16 -8.15 -8.25
CA LEU A 151 -7.31 -7.34 -9.15
C LEU A 151 -6.35 -8.18 -9.98
N LEU A 152 -5.85 -9.28 -9.42
CA LEU A 152 -5.03 -10.25 -10.13
C LEU A 152 -5.87 -11.00 -11.18
N TYR A 153 -7.07 -11.46 -10.80
CA TYR A 153 -7.99 -12.13 -11.71
C TYR A 153 -8.51 -11.23 -12.84
N SER A 154 -8.70 -9.93 -12.58
CA SER A 154 -9.17 -8.97 -13.59
C SER A 154 -8.11 -8.60 -14.64
N GLY A 155 -6.86 -9.05 -14.46
CA GLY A 155 -5.76 -8.76 -15.38
C GLY A 155 -5.14 -7.38 -15.22
N THR A 156 -5.53 -6.61 -14.18
CA THR A 156 -4.99 -5.27 -13.92
C THR A 156 -3.46 -5.29 -13.67
N LEU A 157 -2.92 -6.44 -13.28
CA LEU A 157 -1.52 -6.65 -12.94
C LEU A 157 -0.71 -7.29 -14.08
N ASN A 158 -1.33 -7.61 -15.22
CA ASN A 158 -0.70 -8.39 -16.30
C ASN A 158 0.48 -7.67 -16.96
N ASP A 159 0.53 -6.34 -16.90
CA ASP A 159 1.63 -5.55 -17.46
C ASP A 159 2.90 -5.56 -16.59
N LEU A 160 2.81 -6.06 -15.36
CA LEU A 160 3.98 -6.22 -14.50
C LEU A 160 4.89 -7.33 -15.03
N SER A 161 6.21 -7.15 -14.91
CA SER A 161 7.20 -8.14 -15.37
C SER A 161 6.96 -9.52 -14.78
N LEU A 162 6.48 -9.59 -13.53
CA LEU A 162 6.18 -10.85 -12.85
C LEU A 162 5.09 -11.65 -13.59
N MET A 163 3.99 -10.99 -13.99
CA MET A 163 2.86 -11.64 -14.68
C MET A 163 3.13 -11.88 -16.17
N LYS A 164 4.13 -11.21 -16.76
CA LYS A 164 4.58 -11.51 -18.13
C LYS A 164 5.48 -12.73 -18.19
N GLU A 165 6.07 -13.13 -17.06
CA GLU A 165 7.03 -14.23 -16.98
C GLU A 165 6.39 -15.57 -16.55
N TYR A 166 5.21 -15.53 -15.91
CA TYR A 166 4.47 -16.69 -15.41
C TYR A 166 3.00 -16.61 -15.83
#